data_AF-A0A3N5CNQ0-F1
#
_entry.id   AF-A0A3N5CNQ0-F1
#
_cell.length_a   1.000
_cell.length_b   1.000
_cell.length_c   1.000
_cell.angle_alpha   90.00
_cell.angle_beta   90.00
_cell.angle_gamma   90.00
#
_symmetry.space_group_name_H-M   'P 1'
#
loop_
_entity.id
_entity.type
_entity.pdbx_description
1 polymer ?
#
loop_
_entity_poly.entity_id
_entity_poly.type
_entity_poly.pdbx_seq_one_letter_code
_entity_poly.pdbx_strand_id
1 'polypeptide(L)'
;MRGAALAGVTLLAMAMPPASAPVAAQGKALGCMAGAYTGEQDARLDALADEAGFAGESDEADGELAGIVMQAVESCVDGNGWTQEEAMYAAFYELGRVSEAAYRNSGELSEAQLGNVDEALAKGDRSRLWGIIERGLMNGMASGDGNSGISGGDAMTLGAFVTGTGIGSDEATAEKVGVLLGFMALQRLGRREFQGLQGE
;
A
#
# COMPACT_ATOMS: atom_id res chain seq x y z
N MET A 1 -53.12 53.32 -30.67
CA MET A 1 -51.90 52.82 -31.34
C MET A 1 -51.11 52.02 -30.32
N ARG A 2 -50.73 50.79 -30.69
CA ARG A 2 -49.97 49.85 -29.87
C ARG A 2 -48.52 50.32 -29.74
N GLY A 3 -47.92 50.15 -28.56
CA GLY A 3 -46.49 50.33 -28.33
C GLY A 3 -46.06 49.58 -27.08
N ALA A 4 -45.68 48.32 -27.26
CA ALA A 4 -45.06 47.47 -26.25
C ALA A 4 -43.53 47.57 -26.39
N ALA A 5 -42.79 47.59 -25.28
CA ALA A 5 -41.40 47.18 -25.24
C ALA A 5 -41.05 46.68 -23.83
N LEU A 6 -41.07 45.36 -23.67
CA LEU A 6 -40.42 44.61 -22.60
C LEU A 6 -38.93 44.47 -22.94
N ALA A 7 -38.05 44.87 -22.03
CA ALA A 7 -36.65 44.44 -21.96
C ALA A 7 -36.42 44.11 -20.48
N GLY A 8 -36.20 42.87 -20.05
CA GLY A 8 -35.28 41.88 -20.61
C GLY A 8 -33.99 41.90 -19.79
N VAL A 9 -34.06 41.59 -18.49
CA VAL A 9 -32.88 41.49 -17.61
C VAL A 9 -32.34 40.07 -17.72
N THR A 10 -31.24 39.93 -18.45
CA THR A 10 -30.51 38.66 -18.59
C THR A 10 -29.59 38.48 -17.39
N LEU A 11 -29.91 37.52 -16.50
CA LEU A 11 -29.00 37.00 -15.49
C LEU A 11 -27.88 36.22 -16.21
N LEU A 12 -26.68 36.78 -16.28
CA LEU A 12 -25.47 36.02 -16.61
C LEU A 12 -25.12 35.12 -15.42
N ALA A 13 -25.42 33.82 -15.54
CA ALA A 13 -24.81 32.79 -14.72
C ALA A 13 -23.35 32.63 -15.20
N MET A 14 -22.40 33.08 -14.38
CA MET A 14 -20.99 32.73 -14.58
C MET A 14 -20.80 31.27 -14.18
N ALA A 15 -20.74 30.38 -15.16
CA ALA A 15 -20.24 29.03 -14.98
C ALA A 15 -18.74 29.12 -14.67
N MET A 16 -18.37 28.95 -13.40
CA MET A 16 -16.97 28.72 -13.04
C MET A 16 -16.54 27.36 -13.61
N PRO A 17 -15.41 27.27 -14.33
CA PRO A 17 -14.84 25.99 -14.70
C PRO A 17 -14.45 25.23 -13.41
N PRO A 18 -14.57 23.89 -13.36
CA PRO A 18 -14.10 23.12 -12.22
C PRO A 18 -12.59 23.33 -12.11
N ALA A 19 -12.15 23.86 -10.96
CA ALA A 19 -10.74 23.96 -10.65
C ALA A 19 -10.18 22.54 -10.54
N SER A 20 -9.44 22.10 -11.55
CA SER A 20 -8.63 20.89 -11.48
C SER A 20 -7.67 21.05 -10.30
N ALA A 21 -7.87 20.29 -9.23
CA ALA A 21 -6.92 20.26 -8.14
C ALA A 21 -5.55 19.86 -8.71
N PRO A 22 -4.45 20.53 -8.34
CA PRO A 22 -3.15 20.23 -8.91
C PRO A 22 -2.75 18.79 -8.53
N VAL A 23 -2.34 18.00 -9.52
CA VAL A 23 -1.81 16.61 -9.40
C VAL A 23 -0.73 16.48 -8.30
N ALA A 24 -0.02 17.56 -7.96
CA ALA A 24 0.95 17.60 -6.86
C ALA A 24 0.33 17.45 -5.45
N ALA A 25 -0.98 17.63 -5.29
CA ALA A 25 -1.71 17.35 -4.04
C ALA A 25 -2.10 15.87 -3.92
N GLN A 26 -2.24 15.14 -5.03
CA GLN A 26 -2.73 13.75 -5.05
C GLN A 26 -1.71 12.76 -4.47
N GLY A 27 -0.40 13.00 -4.67
CA GLY A 27 0.65 12.20 -4.02
C GLY A 27 0.81 12.49 -2.52
N LYS A 28 0.29 13.62 -2.03
CA LYS A 28 0.21 13.93 -0.59
C LYS A 28 -0.99 13.26 0.08
N ALA A 29 -1.95 12.77 -0.70
CA ALA A 29 -3.17 12.15 -0.20
C ALA A 29 -2.84 10.91 0.64
N LEU A 30 -2.09 9.94 0.11
CA LEU A 30 -1.72 8.74 0.89
C LEU A 30 -0.84 9.05 2.12
N GLY A 31 -0.14 10.19 2.11
CA GLY A 31 0.74 10.60 3.21
C GLY A 31 -0.01 11.09 4.46
N CYS A 32 -1.33 11.33 4.40
CA CYS A 32 -2.08 11.80 5.58
C CYS A 32 -2.18 10.74 6.68
N MET A 33 -2.16 9.44 6.33
CA MET A 33 -2.36 8.34 7.28
C MET A 33 -1.22 8.27 8.30
N ALA A 34 0.02 8.53 7.88
CA ALA A 34 1.18 8.58 8.77
C ALA A 34 1.06 9.66 9.88
N GLY A 35 0.23 10.69 9.68
CA GLY A 35 -0.05 11.72 10.69
C GLY A 35 -1.40 11.55 11.39
N ALA A 36 -2.15 10.51 11.09
CA ALA A 36 -3.49 10.27 11.62
C ALA A 36 -3.47 9.42 12.91
N TYR A 37 -2.38 8.70 13.18
CA TYR A 37 -2.26 7.89 14.38
C TYR A 37 -2.17 8.75 15.64
N THR A 38 -2.85 8.30 16.68
CA THR A 38 -2.62 8.80 18.04
C THR A 38 -1.35 8.19 18.62
N GLY A 39 -0.76 8.83 19.63
CA GLY A 39 0.42 8.26 20.30
C GLY A 39 0.17 6.89 20.96
N GLU A 40 -1.09 6.57 21.30
CA GLU A 40 -1.47 5.23 21.78
C GLU A 40 -1.48 4.21 20.65
N GLN A 41 -1.98 4.59 19.47
CA GLN A 41 -1.95 3.74 18.28
C GLN A 41 -0.52 3.49 17.82
N ASP A 42 0.34 4.50 17.79
CA ASP A 42 1.76 4.32 17.46
C ASP A 42 2.43 3.32 18.40
N ALA A 43 2.24 3.48 19.73
CA ALA A 43 2.79 2.55 20.71
C ALA A 43 2.22 1.13 20.56
N ARG A 44 0.95 0.99 20.16
CA ARG A 44 0.35 -0.32 19.93
C ARG A 44 0.85 -0.97 18.64
N LEU A 45 1.04 -0.20 17.57
CA LEU A 45 1.65 -0.69 16.33
C LEU A 45 3.07 -1.21 16.58
N ASP A 46 3.85 -0.52 17.40
CA ASP A 46 5.18 -0.99 17.82
C ASP A 46 5.09 -2.30 18.61
N ALA A 47 4.15 -2.42 19.56
CA ALA A 47 3.95 -3.66 20.32
C ALA A 47 3.46 -4.83 19.45
N LEU A 48 2.58 -4.56 18.48
CA LEU A 48 2.10 -5.56 17.52
C LEU A 48 3.24 -6.08 16.65
N ALA A 49 4.27 -5.29 16.37
CA ALA A 49 5.46 -5.75 15.67
C ALA A 49 6.18 -6.88 16.43
N ASP A 50 6.21 -6.81 17.76
CA ASP A 50 6.83 -7.82 18.61
C ASP A 50 5.92 -9.06 18.79
N GLU A 51 4.60 -8.87 18.72
CA GLU A 51 3.59 -9.92 18.93
C GLU A 51 3.23 -10.71 17.66
N ALA A 52 3.28 -10.07 16.48
CA ALA A 52 2.62 -10.58 15.27
C ALA A 52 3.24 -11.85 14.68
N GLY A 53 4.45 -12.27 15.08
CA GLY A 53 5.10 -13.50 14.57
C GLY A 53 4.88 -13.63 13.06
N PHE A 54 5.60 -12.82 12.27
CA PHE A 54 5.28 -12.47 10.86
C PHE A 54 5.19 -13.63 9.84
N ALA A 55 5.16 -14.89 10.31
CA ALA A 55 4.82 -16.10 9.58
C ALA A 55 3.35 -16.54 9.76
N GLY A 56 2.44 -15.63 10.16
CA GLY A 56 1.00 -15.91 10.28
C GLY A 56 0.60 -16.59 11.59
N GLU A 57 1.28 -16.24 12.68
CA GLU A 57 1.10 -16.91 13.98
C GLU A 57 -0.04 -16.31 14.83
N SER A 58 -0.64 -15.17 14.45
CA SER A 58 -1.70 -14.51 15.24
C SER A 58 -2.75 -13.75 14.41
N ASP A 59 -3.88 -14.39 14.12
CA ASP A 59 -5.07 -13.76 13.50
C ASP A 59 -5.60 -12.55 14.32
N GLU A 60 -5.40 -12.57 15.65
CA GLU A 60 -5.84 -11.50 16.55
C GLU A 60 -4.98 -10.24 16.38
N ALA A 61 -3.65 -10.41 16.28
CA ALA A 61 -2.73 -9.30 16.04
C ALA A 61 -2.94 -8.69 14.65
N ASP A 62 -3.15 -9.53 13.63
CA ASP A 62 -3.45 -9.09 12.28
C ASP A 62 -4.78 -8.32 12.20
N GLY A 63 -5.81 -8.79 12.91
CA GLY A 63 -7.09 -8.11 13.01
C GLY A 63 -7.00 -6.75 13.71
N GLU A 64 -6.21 -6.66 14.79
CA GLU A 64 -5.98 -5.41 15.50
C GLU A 64 -5.20 -4.40 14.67
N LEU A 65 -4.12 -4.84 14.00
CA LEU A 65 -3.35 -4.05 13.06
C LEU A 65 -4.25 -3.46 11.96
N ALA A 66 -5.06 -4.31 11.33
CA ALA A 66 -6.00 -3.88 10.31
C ALA A 66 -7.01 -2.86 10.86
N GLY A 67 -7.50 -3.05 12.09
CA GLY A 67 -8.40 -2.11 12.76
C GLY A 67 -7.78 -0.72 13.01
N ILE A 68 -6.50 -0.68 13.39
CA ILE A 68 -5.76 0.59 13.59
C ILE A 68 -5.53 1.29 12.24
N VAL A 69 -5.11 0.54 11.21
CA VAL A 69 -4.91 1.06 9.85
C VAL A 69 -6.20 1.64 9.28
N MET A 70 -7.33 0.93 9.41
CA MET A 70 -8.61 1.38 8.89
C MET A 70 -9.08 2.69 9.53
N GLN A 71 -8.83 2.91 10.83
CA GLN A 71 -9.13 4.19 11.48
C GLN A 71 -8.31 5.35 10.90
N ALA A 72 -7.03 5.13 10.59
CA ALA A 72 -6.21 6.14 9.93
C ALA A 72 -6.70 6.43 8.51
N VAL A 73 -7.08 5.40 7.75
CA VAL A 73 -7.68 5.54 6.41
C VAL A 73 -8.98 6.36 6.48
N GLU A 74 -9.90 6.03 7.39
CA GLU A 74 -11.18 6.74 7.54
C GLU A 74 -10.99 8.23 7.84
N SER A 75 -10.03 8.58 8.71
CA SER A 75 -9.71 9.98 9.00
C SER A 75 -9.26 10.77 7.75
N CYS A 76 -8.60 10.06 6.81
CA CYS A 76 -8.12 10.60 5.56
C CYS A 76 -9.21 10.65 4.49
N VAL A 77 -10.12 9.68 4.46
CA VAL A 77 -11.26 9.63 3.53
C VAL A 77 -12.11 10.89 3.69
N ASP A 78 -12.48 11.23 4.92
CA ASP A 78 -13.32 12.41 5.20
C ASP A 78 -12.64 13.72 4.79
N GLY A 79 -11.33 13.83 5.06
CA GLY A 79 -10.54 15.03 4.76
C GLY A 79 -10.23 15.24 3.28
N ASN A 80 -10.17 14.16 2.49
CA ASN A 80 -9.77 14.20 1.08
C ASN A 80 -10.90 13.84 0.11
N GLY A 81 -12.06 13.40 0.60
CA GLY A 81 -13.21 13.02 -0.22
C GLY A 81 -12.97 11.76 -1.05
N TRP A 82 -12.24 10.78 -0.51
CA TRP A 82 -11.96 9.54 -1.22
C TRP A 82 -13.23 8.69 -1.41
N THR A 83 -13.31 8.05 -2.55
CA THR A 83 -14.29 6.98 -2.81
C THR A 83 -13.95 5.74 -1.99
N GLN A 84 -14.91 4.81 -1.91
CA GLN A 84 -14.68 3.52 -1.25
C GLN A 84 -13.54 2.73 -1.90
N GLU A 85 -13.41 2.81 -3.22
CA GLU A 85 -12.36 2.09 -3.97
C GLU A 85 -10.98 2.69 -3.70
N GLU A 86 -10.89 4.01 -3.66
CA GLU A 86 -9.67 4.72 -3.25
C GLU A 86 -9.31 4.40 -1.78
N ALA A 87 -10.29 4.37 -0.88
CA ALA A 87 -10.06 3.99 0.52
C ALA A 87 -9.51 2.57 0.67
N MET A 88 -9.99 1.62 -0.14
CA MET A 88 -9.48 0.24 -0.16
C MET A 88 -7.99 0.20 -0.55
N TYR A 89 -7.59 0.91 -1.61
CA TYR A 89 -6.20 0.94 -2.04
C TYR A 89 -5.30 1.75 -1.10
N ALA A 90 -5.84 2.78 -0.44
CA ALA A 90 -5.15 3.47 0.64
C ALA A 90 -4.90 2.54 1.84
N ALA A 91 -5.87 1.69 2.19
CA ALA A 91 -5.70 0.69 3.23
C ALA A 91 -4.62 -0.34 2.89
N PHE A 92 -4.55 -0.84 1.64
CA PHE A 92 -3.46 -1.72 1.20
C PHE A 92 -2.09 -1.03 1.29
N TYR A 93 -2.03 0.24 0.88
CA TYR A 93 -0.81 1.02 0.98
C TYR A 93 -0.34 1.12 2.44
N GLU A 94 -1.25 1.51 3.34
CA GLU A 94 -0.89 1.79 4.72
C GLU A 94 -0.62 0.53 5.52
N LEU A 95 -1.39 -0.54 5.30
CA LEU A 95 -1.11 -1.85 5.89
C LEU A 95 0.28 -2.32 5.49
N GLY A 96 0.62 -2.28 4.20
CA GLY A 96 1.96 -2.64 3.74
C GLY A 96 3.06 -1.76 4.35
N ARG A 97 2.79 -0.46 4.55
CA ARG A 97 3.76 0.49 5.13
C ARG A 97 4.04 0.20 6.60
N VAL A 98 2.98 0.03 7.39
CA VAL A 98 3.09 -0.26 8.82
C VAL A 98 3.67 -1.64 9.05
N SER A 99 3.22 -2.66 8.30
CA SER A 99 3.77 -4.01 8.39
C SER A 99 5.24 -4.09 7.97
N GLU A 100 5.67 -3.37 6.92
CA GLU A 100 7.10 -3.31 6.57
C GLU A 100 7.93 -2.68 7.70
N ALA A 101 7.47 -1.56 8.26
CA ALA A 101 8.18 -0.87 9.34
C ALA A 101 8.31 -1.77 10.57
N ALA A 102 7.21 -2.41 10.97
CA ALA A 102 7.17 -3.39 12.05
C ALA A 102 8.13 -4.57 11.79
N TYR A 103 8.07 -5.16 10.59
CA TYR A 103 8.93 -6.27 10.20
C TYR A 103 10.43 -5.93 10.21
N ARG A 104 10.79 -4.72 9.78
CA ARG A 104 12.19 -4.26 9.80
C ARG A 104 12.71 -4.05 11.23
N ASN A 105 11.83 -3.77 12.18
CA ASN A 105 12.18 -3.53 13.58
C ASN A 105 12.13 -4.79 14.46
N SER A 106 11.49 -5.87 14.01
CA SER A 106 11.28 -7.10 14.79
C SER A 106 12.55 -7.94 15.03
N GLY A 107 13.60 -7.71 14.23
CA GLY A 107 14.83 -8.50 14.28
C GLY A 107 14.74 -9.86 13.55
N GLU A 108 13.66 -10.14 12.83
CA GLU A 108 13.51 -11.35 12.01
C GLU A 108 14.63 -11.50 10.97
N LEU A 109 15.02 -10.37 10.39
CA LEU A 109 16.21 -10.18 9.57
C LEU A 109 17.13 -9.19 10.27
N SER A 110 18.43 -9.49 10.35
CA SER A 110 19.41 -8.53 10.87
C SER A 110 19.57 -7.32 9.92
N GLU A 111 20.07 -6.19 10.44
CA GLU A 111 20.32 -4.98 9.64
C GLU A 111 21.15 -5.24 8.39
N ALA A 112 22.16 -6.11 8.48
CA ALA A 112 22.99 -6.49 7.34
C ALA A 112 22.18 -7.26 6.27
N GLN A 113 21.25 -8.12 6.69
CA GLN A 113 20.39 -8.85 5.77
C GLN A 113 19.37 -7.91 5.12
N LEU A 114 18.75 -7.01 5.89
CA LEU A 114 17.88 -5.97 5.34
C LEU A 114 18.62 -5.11 4.30
N GLY A 115 19.84 -4.66 4.62
CA GLY A 115 20.69 -3.89 3.70
C GLY A 115 21.00 -4.66 2.40
N ASN A 116 21.23 -5.97 2.49
CA ASN A 116 21.43 -6.83 1.33
C ASN A 116 20.16 -6.96 0.45
N VAL A 117 18.97 -7.06 1.05
CA VAL A 117 17.70 -7.05 0.30
C VAL A 117 17.54 -5.71 -0.43
N ASP A 118 17.75 -4.60 0.28
CA ASP A 118 17.58 -3.25 -0.26
C ASP A 118 18.58 -2.99 -1.40
N GLU A 119 19.84 -3.39 -1.24
CA GLU A 119 20.86 -3.30 -2.29
C GLU A 119 20.49 -4.16 -3.51
N ALA A 120 19.97 -5.37 -3.29
CA ALA A 120 19.50 -6.22 -4.37
C ALA A 120 18.33 -5.55 -5.11
N LEU A 121 17.32 -5.04 -4.41
CA LEU A 121 16.17 -4.35 -5.02
C LEU A 121 16.57 -3.11 -5.81
N ALA A 122 17.61 -2.38 -5.38
CA ALA A 122 18.13 -1.21 -6.08
C ALA A 122 18.86 -1.53 -7.39
N LYS A 123 19.25 -2.79 -7.64
CA LYS A 123 20.01 -3.21 -8.82
C LYS A 123 19.10 -3.67 -9.96
N GLY A 124 19.33 -3.12 -11.16
CA GLY A 124 18.73 -3.60 -12.41
C GLY A 124 17.22 -3.34 -12.53
N ASP A 125 16.60 -3.92 -13.55
CA ASP A 125 15.15 -3.87 -13.71
C ASP A 125 14.46 -4.94 -12.84
N ARG A 126 13.56 -4.51 -11.96
CA ARG A 126 12.77 -5.34 -11.06
C ARG A 126 11.30 -5.47 -11.47
N SER A 127 10.92 -4.94 -12.64
CA SER A 127 9.54 -5.00 -13.16
C SER A 127 8.96 -6.42 -13.13
N ARG A 128 9.72 -7.41 -13.63
CA ARG A 128 9.30 -8.81 -13.64
C ARG A 128 9.16 -9.39 -12.24
N LEU A 129 10.09 -9.09 -11.33
CA LEU A 129 10.04 -9.54 -9.93
C LEU A 129 8.77 -9.01 -9.25
N TRP A 130 8.52 -7.71 -9.35
CA TRP A 130 7.33 -7.09 -8.75
C TRP A 130 6.05 -7.63 -9.37
N GLY A 131 6.01 -7.84 -10.69
CA GLY A 131 4.85 -8.45 -11.34
C GLY A 131 4.56 -9.87 -10.84
N ILE A 132 5.58 -10.64 -10.43
CA ILE A 132 5.38 -11.97 -9.82
C ILE A 132 4.81 -11.83 -8.41
N ILE A 133 5.43 -10.99 -7.58
CA ILE A 133 5.05 -10.84 -6.17
C ILE A 133 3.63 -10.28 -6.06
N GLU A 134 3.30 -9.23 -6.82
CA GLU A 134 1.97 -8.62 -6.80
C GLU A 134 0.87 -9.59 -7.29
N ARG A 135 1.17 -10.45 -8.29
CA ARG A 135 0.23 -11.51 -8.70
C ARG A 135 0.05 -12.55 -7.60
N GLY A 136 1.13 -12.99 -6.96
CA GLY A 136 1.06 -13.93 -5.83
C GLY A 136 0.20 -13.36 -4.70
N LEU A 137 0.43 -12.10 -4.33
CA LEU A 137 -0.35 -11.36 -3.34
C LEU A 137 -1.85 -11.30 -3.71
N MET A 138 -2.18 -10.88 -4.92
CA MET A 138 -3.57 -10.78 -5.38
C MET A 138 -4.27 -12.15 -5.39
N ASN A 139 -3.57 -13.19 -5.81
CA ASN A 139 -4.12 -14.54 -5.77
C ASN A 139 -4.34 -15.01 -4.33
N GLY A 140 -3.38 -14.80 -3.43
CA GLY A 140 -3.50 -15.13 -2.02
C GLY A 140 -4.70 -14.44 -1.35
N MET A 141 -4.93 -13.16 -1.64
CA MET A 141 -6.10 -12.43 -1.15
C MET A 141 -7.42 -12.94 -1.73
N ALA A 142 -7.43 -13.38 -3.00
CA ALA A 142 -8.64 -13.83 -3.67
C ALA A 142 -9.03 -15.28 -3.35
N SER A 143 -8.06 -16.16 -3.12
CA SER A 143 -8.27 -17.60 -2.94
C SER A 143 -8.12 -18.07 -1.49
N GLY A 144 -7.49 -17.26 -0.64
CA GLY A 144 -7.04 -17.68 0.70
C GLY A 144 -5.88 -18.69 0.68
N ASP A 145 -5.38 -19.07 -0.51
CA ASP A 145 -4.24 -19.98 -0.69
C ASP A 145 -3.06 -19.17 -1.23
N GLY A 146 -2.12 -18.81 -0.35
CA GLY A 146 -0.96 -17.97 -0.64
C GLY A 146 0.02 -18.56 -1.66
N ASN A 147 -0.17 -19.82 -2.09
CA ASN A 147 0.67 -20.47 -3.09
C ASN A 147 -0.02 -20.64 -4.46
N SER A 148 -1.28 -20.23 -4.57
CA SER A 148 -2.05 -20.38 -5.79
C SER A 148 -1.57 -19.38 -6.86
N GLY A 149 -0.93 -19.89 -7.92
CA GLY A 149 -0.62 -19.09 -9.11
C GLY A 149 0.82 -18.60 -9.28
N ILE A 150 1.78 -19.09 -8.47
CA ILE A 150 3.21 -18.94 -8.79
C ILE A 150 3.61 -20.07 -9.75
N SER A 151 3.95 -19.73 -11.00
CA SER A 151 4.46 -20.72 -11.96
C SER A 151 5.87 -21.19 -11.57
N GLY A 152 6.30 -22.37 -12.02
CA GLY A 152 7.68 -22.84 -11.77
C GLY A 152 8.77 -21.88 -12.28
N GLY A 153 8.50 -21.12 -13.35
CA GLY A 153 9.39 -20.07 -13.85
C GLY A 153 9.43 -18.82 -12.98
N ASP A 154 8.35 -18.55 -12.25
CA ASP A 154 8.25 -17.44 -11.30
C ASP A 154 8.94 -17.80 -9.99
N ALA A 155 8.78 -19.04 -9.50
CA ALA A 155 9.52 -19.58 -8.36
C ALA A 155 11.04 -19.52 -8.58
N MET A 156 11.52 -19.87 -9.78
CA MET A 156 12.95 -19.72 -10.13
C MET A 156 13.41 -18.26 -10.11
N THR A 157 12.55 -17.32 -10.50
CA THR A 157 12.90 -15.88 -10.50
C THR A 157 12.98 -15.34 -9.08
N LEU A 158 12.07 -15.75 -8.19
CA LEU A 158 12.11 -15.44 -6.77
C LEU A 158 13.34 -16.07 -6.09
N GLY A 159 13.61 -17.35 -6.36
CA GLY A 159 14.79 -18.04 -5.82
C GLY A 159 16.11 -17.40 -6.28
N ALA A 160 16.20 -16.98 -7.55
CA ALA A 160 17.35 -16.24 -8.06
C ALA A 160 17.52 -14.87 -7.40
N PHE A 161 16.41 -14.19 -7.09
CA PHE A 161 16.47 -12.94 -6.34
C PHE A 161 17.02 -13.16 -4.92
N VAL A 162 16.43 -14.10 -4.16
CA VAL A 162 16.87 -14.42 -2.79
C VAL A 162 18.34 -14.87 -2.78
N THR A 163 18.75 -15.70 -3.72
CA THR A 163 20.17 -16.10 -3.85
C THR A 163 21.07 -14.90 -4.13
N GLY A 164 20.59 -13.97 -4.97
CA GLY A 164 21.32 -12.75 -5.35
C GLY A 164 21.45 -11.71 -4.25
N THR A 165 20.70 -11.81 -3.15
CA THR A 165 20.89 -10.94 -1.98
C THR A 165 22.13 -11.34 -1.16
N GLY A 166 22.62 -12.58 -1.29
CA GLY A 166 23.74 -13.08 -0.51
C GLY A 166 23.41 -13.35 0.96
N ILE A 167 22.13 -13.37 1.34
CA ILE A 167 21.64 -13.53 2.71
C ILE A 167 21.61 -15.02 3.15
N GLY A 168 21.75 -15.94 2.20
CA GLY A 168 21.51 -17.36 2.39
C GLY A 168 20.26 -17.78 1.62
N SER A 169 20.21 -19.06 1.21
CA SER A 169 19.10 -19.63 0.45
C SER A 169 18.39 -20.74 1.23
N ASP A 170 18.54 -20.75 2.56
CA ASP A 170 17.72 -21.63 3.38
C ASP A 170 16.26 -21.18 3.35
N GLU A 171 15.37 -22.14 3.53
CA GLU A 171 13.92 -21.95 3.37
C GLU A 171 13.37 -20.89 4.32
N ALA A 172 13.82 -20.88 5.58
CA ALA A 172 13.37 -19.93 6.59
C ALA A 172 13.78 -18.49 6.24
N THR A 173 15.03 -18.29 5.80
CA THR A 173 15.49 -16.98 5.32
C THR A 173 14.74 -16.52 4.07
N ALA A 174 14.49 -17.43 3.12
CA ALA A 174 13.77 -17.12 1.89
C ALA A 174 12.32 -16.70 2.17
N GLU A 175 11.66 -17.39 3.10
CA GLU A 175 10.32 -17.06 3.58
C GLU A 175 10.27 -15.67 4.20
N LYS A 176 11.21 -15.35 5.11
CA LYS A 176 11.36 -14.03 5.72
C LYS A 176 11.52 -12.90 4.71
N VAL A 177 12.38 -13.10 3.70
CA VAL A 177 12.52 -12.15 2.59
C VAL A 177 11.21 -12.04 1.81
N GLY A 178 10.52 -13.15 1.57
CA GLY A 178 9.21 -13.18 0.91
C GLY A 178 8.16 -12.33 1.63
N VAL A 179 8.07 -12.43 2.97
CA VAL A 179 7.17 -11.64 3.80
C VAL A 179 7.44 -10.13 3.64
N LEU A 180 8.71 -9.73 3.78
CA LEU A 180 9.12 -8.33 3.57
C LEU A 180 8.72 -7.82 2.16
N LEU A 181 9.00 -8.62 1.13
CA LEU A 181 8.62 -8.29 -0.25
C LEU A 181 7.11 -8.20 -0.44
N GLY A 182 6.33 -9.00 0.30
CA GLY A 182 4.87 -8.95 0.32
C GLY A 182 4.35 -7.62 0.85
N PHE A 183 4.87 -7.14 1.98
CA PHE A 183 4.52 -5.82 2.53
C PHE A 183 4.89 -4.67 1.58
N MET A 184 6.07 -4.75 0.95
CA MET A 184 6.47 -3.78 -0.07
C MET A 184 5.55 -3.85 -1.31
N ALA A 185 5.10 -5.03 -1.71
CA ALA A 185 4.19 -5.20 -2.84
C ALA A 185 2.79 -4.64 -2.55
N LEU A 186 2.28 -4.78 -1.32
CA LEU A 186 1.04 -4.13 -0.86
C LEU A 186 1.12 -2.61 -1.02
N GLN A 187 2.23 -1.99 -0.60
CA GLN A 187 2.46 -0.56 -0.80
C GLN A 187 2.48 -0.17 -2.28
N ARG A 188 3.16 -0.95 -3.11
CA ARG A 188 3.26 -0.67 -4.55
C ARG A 188 1.91 -0.77 -5.24
N LEU A 189 1.16 -1.83 -4.94
CA LEU A 189 -0.18 -2.06 -5.44
C LEU A 189 -1.12 -0.94 -5.00
N GLY A 190 -1.24 -0.71 -3.70
CA GLY A 190 -2.12 0.32 -3.13
C GLY A 190 -1.83 1.70 -3.71
N ARG A 191 -0.56 2.11 -3.80
CA ARG A 191 -0.19 3.39 -4.41
C ARG A 191 -0.55 3.47 -5.89
N ARG A 192 -0.27 2.42 -6.68
CA ARG A 192 -0.52 2.43 -8.13
C ARG A 192 -2.00 2.55 -8.42
N GLU A 193 -2.83 1.71 -7.80
CA GLU A 193 -4.26 1.68 -8.09
C GLU A 193 -4.95 2.94 -7.57
N PHE A 194 -4.59 3.41 -6.36
CA PHE A 194 -5.08 4.69 -5.83
C PHE A 194 -4.79 5.85 -6.79
N GLN A 195 -3.57 5.94 -7.32
CA GLN A 195 -3.19 6.98 -8.28
C GLN A 195 -3.89 6.82 -9.64
N GLY A 196 -4.18 5.59 -10.05
CA GLY A 196 -4.93 5.30 -11.26
C GLY A 196 -6.33 5.92 -11.22
N LEU A 197 -7.04 5.73 -10.10
CA LEU A 197 -8.39 6.24 -9.89
C LEU A 197 -8.46 7.78 -9.81
N GLN A 198 -7.39 8.42 -9.34
CA GLN A 198 -7.29 9.88 -9.25
C GLN A 198 -7.06 10.57 -10.61
N GLY A 199 -6.74 9.80 -11.65
CA GLY A 199 -6.48 10.27 -13.01
C GLY A 199 -7.62 10.02 -13.99
N GLU A 200 -8.70 9.37 -13.56
CA GLU A 200 -9.95 9.14 -14.33
C GLU A 200 -10.97 10.28 -14.12
#